data_AF-A0A2K8U5J5-F1
#
_entry.id   AF-A0A2K8U5J5-F1
#
_cell.length_a   1.000
_cell.length_b   1.000
_cell.length_c   1.000
_cell.angle_alpha   90.00
_cell.angle_beta   90.00
_cell.angle_gamma   90.00
#
_symmetry.space_group_name_H-M   'P 1'
#
loop_
_entity.id
_entity.type
_entity.pdbx_description
1 polymer ?
#
loop_
_entity_poly.entity_id
_entity_poly.type
_entity_poly.pdbx_seq_one_letter_code
_entity_poly.pdbx_strand_id
1 'polypeptide(L)'
;MPNPPSFSFGARVELVVRDYRRALLCIPALASGARLDEKDLLRQGPAATEAKFSLDEHLEYLVNQGVIARDRPLLAFGMRNSLVNLRCPVILDGRVHAVAGEDPQESRRPYYGIGARDARLVMGQALGDSQEDWSAADFFCAAVPVLDERLDPPALLDAILTEAADHSHVFDLPRGNHPLATDATRAAWAQLHDAFTANLYTDRPQAAAAMRAALAGLDPTPPRCADYLHAVLGVGAAGELVCVFAHGLLEAVGRRAGDLGAERAVCVENSGSIMPTFLPEGVDGERIPLLRAPNFRPKGRALLVIELTTSGFDSLASIV
;
A
#
# COMPACT_ATOMS: atom_id res chain seq x y z
N MET A 1 -28.66 -10.46 8.19
CA MET A 1 -28.38 -9.62 7.00
C MET A 1 -27.64 -10.49 6.00
N PRO A 2 -27.98 -10.49 4.70
CA PRO A 2 -27.24 -11.26 3.72
C PRO A 2 -25.83 -10.64 3.59
N ASN A 3 -24.79 -11.43 3.85
CA ASN A 3 -23.40 -11.01 3.66
C ASN A 3 -23.20 -10.65 2.17
N PRO A 4 -22.80 -9.41 1.83
CA PRO A 4 -22.50 -9.06 0.45
C PRO A 4 -21.28 -9.87 -0.03
N PRO A 5 -21.42 -10.65 -1.13
CA PRO A 5 -20.47 -11.70 -1.50
C PRO A 5 -19.08 -11.23 -1.95
N SER A 6 -18.80 -9.92 -2.02
CA SER A 6 -17.53 -9.39 -2.57
C SER A 6 -16.51 -8.92 -1.52
N PHE A 7 -16.87 -8.83 -0.24
CA PHE A 7 -15.97 -8.29 0.80
C PHE A 7 -15.87 -9.13 2.08
N SER A 8 -16.78 -10.08 2.32
CA SER A 8 -16.73 -10.97 3.49
C SER A 8 -16.23 -12.35 3.10
N PHE A 9 -14.95 -12.49 2.77
CA PHE A 9 -14.32 -13.81 2.63
C PHE A 9 -13.24 -13.97 3.71
N GLY A 10 -13.29 -15.07 4.46
CA GLY A 10 -12.26 -15.39 5.44
C GLY A 10 -10.98 -15.77 4.71
N ALA A 11 -10.03 -14.83 4.61
CA ALA A 11 -8.71 -15.15 4.11
C ALA A 11 -7.67 -14.42 4.94
N ARG A 12 -6.65 -15.19 5.31
CA ARG A 12 -5.47 -14.72 6.01
C ARG A 12 -4.25 -15.42 5.45
N VAL A 13 -3.27 -14.65 5.04
CA VAL A 13 -1.97 -15.16 4.61
C VAL A 13 -0.89 -14.38 5.35
N GLU A 14 0.03 -15.10 5.97
CA GLU A 14 1.16 -14.52 6.69
C GLU A 14 2.45 -15.14 6.19
N LEU A 15 3.41 -14.29 5.83
CA LEU A 15 4.70 -14.70 5.26
C LEU A 15 5.82 -13.99 6.01
N VAL A 16 6.90 -14.72 6.27
CA VAL A 16 8.15 -14.14 6.75
C VAL A 16 9.28 -14.57 5.81
N VAL A 17 9.91 -13.58 5.17
CA VAL A 17 11.01 -13.79 4.22
C VAL A 17 12.29 -13.27 4.86
N ARG A 18 13.08 -14.19 5.40
CA ARG A 18 14.35 -13.89 6.07
C ARG A 18 15.49 -13.74 5.08
N ASP A 19 15.57 -14.69 4.16
CA ASP A 19 16.66 -14.79 3.21
C ASP A 19 16.20 -14.42 1.80
N TYR A 20 16.58 -13.23 1.38
CA TYR A 20 16.45 -12.78 0.01
C TYR A 20 17.75 -12.12 -0.44
N ARG A 21 17.97 -12.11 -1.75
CA ARG A 21 19.15 -11.52 -2.37
C ARG A 21 19.01 -10.01 -2.46
N ARG A 22 17.84 -9.53 -2.90
CA ARG A 22 17.53 -8.11 -3.01
C ARG A 22 16.03 -7.83 -3.10
N ALA A 23 15.66 -6.60 -2.79
CA ALA A 23 14.35 -6.04 -3.09
C ALA A 23 14.45 -5.00 -4.21
N LEU A 24 13.45 -4.96 -5.07
CA LEU A 24 13.40 -4.12 -6.25
C LEU A 24 12.01 -3.50 -6.40
N LEU A 25 11.97 -2.22 -6.77
CA LEU A 25 10.72 -1.54 -7.13
C LEU A 25 10.65 -1.38 -8.65
N CYS A 26 9.57 -1.85 -9.25
CA CYS A 26 9.31 -1.74 -10.69
C CYS A 26 8.14 -0.79 -10.95
N ILE A 27 8.39 0.25 -11.75
CA ILE A 27 7.38 1.25 -12.15
C ILE A 27 7.58 1.62 -13.63
N PRO A 28 7.14 0.79 -14.59
CA PRO A 28 7.33 1.03 -16.02
C PRO A 28 6.70 2.35 -16.50
N ALA A 29 5.68 2.84 -15.80
CA ALA A 29 5.02 4.11 -16.08
C ALA A 29 5.96 5.31 -16.04
N LEU A 30 6.99 5.30 -15.17
CA LEU A 30 7.95 6.38 -15.07
C LEU A 30 8.89 6.41 -16.29
N ALA A 31 9.27 5.24 -16.80
CA ALA A 31 10.11 5.13 -17.98
C ALA A 31 9.38 5.53 -19.28
N SER A 32 8.05 5.37 -19.33
CA SER A 32 7.26 5.77 -20.50
C SER A 32 6.90 7.26 -20.54
N GLY A 33 7.24 8.04 -19.50
CA GLY A 33 6.86 9.45 -19.38
C GLY A 33 5.35 9.67 -19.28
N ALA A 34 4.60 8.65 -18.87
CA ALA A 34 3.15 8.74 -18.75
C ALA A 34 2.77 9.78 -17.68
N ARG A 35 1.72 10.54 -17.96
CA ARG A 35 1.12 11.42 -16.95
C ARG A 35 0.52 10.56 -15.83
N LEU A 36 0.87 10.87 -14.60
CA LEU A 36 0.42 10.15 -13.42
C LEU A 36 -0.70 10.91 -12.73
N ASP A 37 -1.93 10.79 -13.23
CA ASP A 37 -3.08 11.41 -12.57
C ASP A 37 -3.53 10.61 -11.35
N GLU A 38 -4.02 11.32 -10.34
CA GLU A 38 -4.72 10.72 -9.21
C GLU A 38 -5.94 9.92 -9.71
N LYS A 39 -6.20 8.79 -9.05
CA LYS A 39 -7.40 8.01 -9.29
C LYS A 39 -8.62 8.76 -8.77
N ASP A 40 -9.57 9.03 -9.67
CA ASP A 40 -10.91 9.45 -9.26
C ASP A 40 -11.62 8.31 -8.49
N LEU A 41 -11.78 8.53 -7.19
CA LEU A 41 -12.39 7.60 -6.24
C LEU A 41 -13.93 7.66 -6.24
N LEU A 42 -14.54 8.69 -6.81
CA LEU A 42 -16.00 8.76 -6.96
C LEU A 42 -16.48 8.31 -8.33
N ARG A 43 -15.57 8.23 -9.32
CA ARG A 43 -15.87 7.75 -10.67
C ARG A 43 -16.67 6.46 -10.68
N GLN A 44 -17.75 6.49 -11.43
CA GLN A 44 -18.53 5.32 -11.80
C GLN A 44 -18.07 4.78 -13.17
N GLY A 45 -18.20 3.48 -13.36
CA GLY A 45 -17.79 2.80 -14.60
C GLY A 45 -16.39 2.18 -14.55
N PRO A 46 -15.84 1.73 -15.70
CA PRO A 46 -14.60 0.95 -15.71
C PRO A 46 -13.43 1.75 -15.17
N ALA A 47 -12.57 1.08 -14.39
CA ALA A 47 -11.36 1.69 -13.85
C ALA A 47 -10.41 2.06 -15.00
N ALA A 48 -9.85 3.27 -14.96
CA ALA A 48 -8.81 3.67 -15.90
C ALA A 48 -7.60 2.73 -15.78
N THR A 49 -7.12 2.22 -16.92
CA THR A 49 -5.96 1.32 -17.02
C THR A 49 -4.70 2.03 -17.50
N GLU A 50 -4.78 3.33 -17.77
CA GLU A 50 -3.63 4.12 -18.21
C GLU A 50 -2.48 4.07 -17.20
N ALA A 51 -1.27 3.89 -17.72
CA ALA A 51 -0.04 3.72 -16.96
C ALA A 51 -0.05 2.54 -15.95
N LYS A 52 -0.98 1.58 -16.09
CA LYS A 52 -1.05 0.37 -15.24
C LYS A 52 -0.66 -0.87 -16.03
N PHE A 53 0.13 -1.71 -15.41
CA PHE A 53 0.74 -2.89 -16.01
C PHE A 53 0.36 -4.15 -15.22
N SER A 54 0.20 -5.27 -15.91
CA SER A 54 0.03 -6.60 -15.31
C SER A 54 1.33 -7.06 -14.66
N LEU A 55 1.25 -8.13 -13.86
CA LEU A 55 2.45 -8.78 -13.31
C LEU A 55 3.48 -9.11 -14.41
N ASP A 56 3.04 -9.70 -15.52
CA ASP A 56 3.93 -10.08 -16.62
C ASP A 56 4.56 -8.87 -17.30
N GLU A 57 3.80 -7.80 -17.53
CA GLU A 57 4.31 -6.55 -18.10
C GLU A 57 5.40 -5.93 -17.20
N HIS A 58 5.25 -6.00 -15.87
CA HIS A 58 6.25 -5.56 -14.89
C HIS A 58 7.51 -6.43 -14.87
N LEU A 59 7.35 -7.75 -14.83
CA LEU A 59 8.47 -8.69 -14.77
C LEU A 59 9.29 -8.66 -16.07
N GLU A 60 8.61 -8.61 -17.21
CA GLU A 60 9.25 -8.52 -18.52
C GLU A 60 10.02 -7.21 -18.67
N TYR A 61 9.49 -6.10 -18.13
CA TYR A 61 10.24 -4.84 -18.05
C TYR A 61 11.55 -5.01 -17.27
N LEU A 62 11.52 -5.60 -16.06
CA LEU A 62 12.73 -5.82 -15.25
C LEU A 62 13.74 -6.74 -15.93
N VAL A 63 13.28 -7.80 -16.61
CA VAL A 63 14.14 -8.70 -17.39
C VAL A 63 14.81 -7.95 -18.54
N ASN A 64 14.05 -7.16 -19.29
CA ASN A 64 14.56 -6.40 -20.43
C ASN A 64 15.55 -5.30 -20.03
N GLN A 65 15.43 -4.77 -18.81
CA GLN A 65 16.43 -3.85 -18.23
C GLN A 65 17.68 -4.58 -17.70
N GLY A 66 17.72 -5.91 -17.76
CA GLY A 66 18.80 -6.72 -17.18
C GLY A 66 18.85 -6.66 -15.65
N VAL A 67 17.77 -6.19 -15.02
CA VAL A 67 17.70 -6.01 -13.57
C VAL A 67 17.53 -7.37 -12.90
N ILE A 68 16.66 -8.25 -13.41
CA ILE A 68 16.46 -9.62 -12.89
C ILE A 68 16.75 -10.68 -13.95
N ALA A 69 17.11 -11.88 -13.50
CA ALA A 69 17.24 -13.06 -14.36
C ALA A 69 15.90 -13.81 -14.46
N ARG A 70 15.66 -14.49 -15.59
CA ARG A 70 14.40 -15.19 -15.86
C ARG A 70 14.18 -16.45 -15.01
N ASP A 71 15.24 -17.08 -14.54
CA ASP A 71 15.28 -18.40 -13.91
C ASP A 71 15.41 -18.34 -12.38
N ARG A 72 15.25 -17.16 -11.77
CA ARG A 72 15.45 -16.97 -10.33
C ARG A 72 14.13 -16.95 -9.56
N PRO A 73 14.04 -17.58 -8.38
CA PRO A 73 12.82 -17.55 -7.58
C PRO A 73 12.47 -16.13 -7.12
N LEU A 74 11.20 -15.72 -7.28
CA LEU A 74 10.72 -14.38 -6.93
C LEU A 74 9.46 -14.44 -6.06
N LEU A 75 9.33 -13.46 -5.16
CA LEU A 75 8.03 -13.02 -4.64
C LEU A 75 7.71 -11.66 -5.23
N ALA A 76 6.50 -11.50 -5.74
CA ALA A 76 5.99 -10.25 -6.29
C ALA A 76 4.80 -9.76 -5.48
N PHE A 77 4.84 -8.49 -5.09
CA PHE A 77 3.79 -7.81 -4.33
C PHE A 77 3.37 -6.56 -5.09
N GLY A 78 2.06 -6.35 -5.22
CA GLY A 78 1.57 -5.10 -5.77
C GLY A 78 1.83 -3.94 -4.80
N MET A 79 2.10 -2.76 -5.35
CA MET A 79 2.21 -1.49 -4.61
C MET A 79 1.21 -0.50 -5.23
N ARG A 80 -0.05 -0.89 -5.40
CA ARG A 80 -0.99 -0.20 -6.29
C ARG A 80 -1.50 1.15 -5.83
N ASN A 81 -1.37 1.48 -4.54
CA ASN A 81 -1.70 2.82 -4.08
C ASN A 81 -0.61 3.82 -4.48
N SER A 82 0.63 3.34 -4.65
CA SER A 82 1.79 4.14 -5.00
C SER A 82 1.64 4.76 -6.37
N LEU A 83 1.86 6.08 -6.41
CA LEU A 83 1.63 6.92 -7.59
C LEU A 83 0.21 6.79 -8.14
N VAL A 84 -0.80 6.45 -7.34
CA VAL A 84 -2.22 6.37 -7.75
C VAL A 84 -3.11 7.24 -6.86
N ASN A 85 -2.81 7.29 -5.57
CA ASN A 85 -3.48 8.15 -4.61
C ASN A 85 -2.53 9.28 -4.16
N LEU A 86 -3.10 10.37 -3.64
CA LEU A 86 -2.36 11.33 -2.82
C LEU A 86 -1.74 10.65 -1.61
N ARG A 87 -0.67 11.24 -1.08
CA ARG A 87 0.12 10.73 0.04
C ARG A 87 0.81 9.39 -0.22
N CYS A 88 0.99 9.01 -1.49
CA CYS A 88 1.71 7.80 -1.89
C CYS A 88 2.83 8.09 -2.91
N PRO A 89 3.74 9.06 -2.65
CA PRO A 89 4.89 9.31 -3.52
C PRO A 89 5.91 8.15 -3.49
N VAL A 90 6.78 8.17 -4.48
CA VAL A 90 7.91 7.25 -4.61
C VAL A 90 9.19 8.06 -4.76
N ILE A 91 10.26 7.64 -4.08
CA ILE A 91 11.63 8.07 -4.40
C ILE A 91 12.26 6.92 -5.17
N LEU A 92 12.74 7.18 -6.38
CA LEU A 92 13.42 6.20 -7.22
C LEU A 92 14.58 6.90 -7.92
N ASP A 93 15.76 6.29 -7.90
CA ASP A 93 16.99 6.86 -8.48
C ASP A 93 17.27 8.31 -8.02
N GLY A 94 17.05 8.58 -6.72
CA GLY A 94 17.25 9.89 -6.10
C GLY A 94 16.21 10.96 -6.48
N ARG A 95 15.13 10.60 -7.20
CA ARG A 95 14.09 11.53 -7.64
C ARG A 95 12.76 11.24 -6.97
N VAL A 96 12.06 12.31 -6.58
CA VAL A 96 10.71 12.23 -6.01
C VAL A 96 9.68 12.22 -7.13
N HIS A 97 8.75 11.27 -7.06
CA HIS A 97 7.64 11.10 -7.98
C HIS A 97 6.32 11.09 -7.21
N ALA A 98 5.32 11.79 -7.72
CA ALA A 98 3.97 11.83 -7.15
C ALA A 98 2.93 11.89 -8.27
N VAL A 99 1.65 11.77 -7.89
CA VAL A 99 0.55 12.03 -8.81
C VAL A 99 0.37 13.54 -9.04
N ALA A 100 -0.23 13.90 -10.17
CA ALA A 100 -0.68 15.26 -10.39
C ALA A 100 -1.63 15.69 -9.26
N GLY A 101 -1.38 16.86 -8.67
CA GLY A 101 -2.13 17.38 -7.52
C GLY A 101 -1.39 17.27 -6.17
N GLU A 102 -0.26 16.56 -6.12
CA GLU A 102 0.61 16.50 -4.94
C GLU A 102 2.02 17.00 -5.25
N ASP A 103 2.53 17.89 -4.40
CA ASP A 103 3.95 18.21 -4.28
C ASP A 103 4.48 17.70 -2.92
N PRO A 104 5.17 16.56 -2.89
CA PRO A 104 5.68 16.01 -1.64
C PRO A 104 6.69 16.90 -0.92
N GLN A 105 7.33 17.84 -1.61
CA GLN A 105 8.32 18.75 -1.01
C GLN A 105 7.67 19.84 -0.17
N GLU A 106 6.40 20.17 -0.42
CA GLU A 106 5.66 21.17 0.36
C GLU A 106 5.09 20.61 1.67
N SER A 107 5.07 19.29 1.82
CA SER A 107 4.44 18.66 2.99
C SER A 107 5.20 18.93 4.28
N ARG A 108 4.48 19.37 5.31
CA ARG A 108 5.01 19.54 6.68
C ARG A 108 4.84 18.30 7.56
N ARG A 109 4.58 17.13 6.96
CA ARG A 109 4.53 15.86 7.69
C ARG A 109 5.25 14.77 6.89
N PRO A 110 6.02 13.91 7.57
CA PRO A 110 6.79 12.87 6.89
C PRO A 110 5.88 11.88 6.20
N TYR A 111 6.38 11.28 5.13
CA TYR A 111 5.76 10.12 4.49
C TYR A 111 6.31 8.84 5.11
N TYR A 112 5.46 7.87 5.36
CA TYR A 112 5.85 6.56 5.89
C TYR A 112 5.95 5.57 4.74
N GLY A 113 6.94 4.70 4.75
CA GLY A 113 7.10 3.80 3.62
C GLY A 113 8.10 2.69 3.82
N ILE A 114 8.15 1.86 2.79
CA ILE A 114 9.12 0.78 2.61
C ILE A 114 10.09 1.18 1.50
N GLY A 115 11.36 0.87 1.67
CA GLY A 115 12.38 1.11 0.67
C GLY A 115 13.44 0.03 0.69
N ALA A 116 14.50 0.24 -0.09
CA ALA A 116 15.70 -0.58 -0.01
C ALA A 116 16.96 0.30 0.06
N ARG A 117 17.94 -0.14 0.86
CA ARG A 117 19.29 0.40 0.93
C ARG A 117 20.26 -0.77 0.84
N ASP A 118 21.26 -0.66 -0.03
CA ASP A 118 22.22 -1.74 -0.28
C ASP A 118 21.52 -3.09 -0.52
N ALA A 119 20.46 -3.08 -1.34
CA ALA A 119 19.60 -4.23 -1.64
C ALA A 119 18.80 -4.82 -0.47
N ARG A 120 18.86 -4.27 0.74
CA ARG A 120 18.08 -4.70 1.92
C ARG A 120 16.88 -3.80 2.15
N LEU A 121 15.75 -4.41 2.51
CA LEU A 121 14.55 -3.69 2.87
C LEU A 121 14.75 -2.91 4.15
N VAL A 122 14.19 -1.70 4.16
CA VAL A 122 14.15 -0.79 5.30
C VAL A 122 12.79 -0.11 5.34
N MET A 123 12.33 0.27 6.54
CA MET A 123 11.14 1.09 6.73
C MET A 123 11.43 2.33 7.53
N GLY A 124 10.78 3.43 7.15
CA GLY A 124 11.06 4.70 7.77
C GLY A 124 10.23 5.84 7.24
N GLN A 125 10.73 7.05 7.47
CA GLN A 125 10.07 8.30 7.12
C GLN A 125 10.88 9.04 6.07
N ALA A 126 10.25 9.55 5.02
CA ALA A 126 10.91 10.37 4.00
C ALA A 126 10.21 11.71 3.80
N LEU A 127 10.96 12.71 3.36
CA LEU A 127 10.48 14.06 3.03
C LEU A 127 9.76 14.75 4.21
N GLY A 128 9.25 15.97 3.95
CA GLY A 128 8.68 16.84 4.97
C GLY A 128 9.58 17.01 6.18
N ASP A 129 9.03 16.85 7.39
CA ASP A 129 9.77 17.01 8.64
C ASP A 129 10.62 15.76 9.04
N SER A 130 10.78 14.77 8.13
CA SER A 130 11.61 13.59 8.40
C SER A 130 13.08 13.97 8.64
N GLN A 131 13.70 13.29 9.60
CA GLN A 131 15.14 13.38 9.87
C GLN A 131 15.94 12.26 9.18
N GLU A 132 15.27 11.33 8.50
CA GLU A 132 15.92 10.20 7.86
C GLU A 132 16.31 10.54 6.41
N ASP A 133 17.57 10.29 6.06
CA ASP A 133 18.09 10.54 4.71
C ASP A 133 17.80 9.34 3.78
N TRP A 134 17.13 9.62 2.66
CA TRP A 134 16.81 8.64 1.62
C TRP A 134 17.57 8.86 0.31
N SER A 135 18.54 9.78 0.28
CA SER A 135 19.32 10.12 -0.92
C SER A 135 20.13 8.94 -1.48
N ALA A 136 20.60 8.03 -0.63
CA ALA A 136 21.36 6.83 -0.98
C ALA A 136 20.50 5.56 -1.09
N ALA A 137 19.17 5.67 -0.97
CA ALA A 137 18.30 4.51 -1.09
C ALA A 137 18.09 4.11 -2.56
N ASP A 138 18.02 2.80 -2.80
CA ASP A 138 17.65 2.25 -4.11
C ASP A 138 16.23 2.71 -4.49
N PHE A 139 15.32 2.70 -3.51
CA PHE A 139 13.99 3.29 -3.61
C PHE A 139 13.37 3.56 -2.24
N PHE A 140 12.31 4.37 -2.24
CA PHE A 140 11.34 4.53 -1.16
C PHE A 140 9.93 4.57 -1.75
N CYS A 141 8.99 3.88 -1.12
CA CYS A 141 7.61 3.80 -1.55
C CYS A 141 6.67 4.11 -0.38
N ALA A 142 6.02 5.28 -0.43
CA ALA A 142 5.13 5.72 0.63
C ALA A 142 3.83 4.90 0.67
N ALA A 143 3.32 4.70 1.89
CA ALA A 143 2.11 3.94 2.18
C ALA A 143 1.57 4.33 3.58
N VAL A 144 0.39 3.81 3.94
CA VAL A 144 -0.27 4.17 5.22
C VAL A 144 0.42 3.44 6.38
N PRO A 145 0.95 4.12 7.41
CA PRO A 145 1.57 3.45 8.55
C PRO A 145 0.52 2.70 9.37
N VAL A 146 0.82 1.47 9.74
CA VAL A 146 -0.07 0.63 10.58
C VAL A 146 0.65 0.05 11.80
N LEU A 147 1.97 0.17 11.84
CA LEU A 147 2.83 -0.13 12.99
C LEU A 147 4.04 0.80 12.93
N ASP A 148 4.30 1.53 14.01
CA ASP A 148 5.50 2.34 14.19
C ASP A 148 5.75 2.51 15.70
N GLU A 149 6.87 2.01 16.20
CA GLU A 149 7.18 2.03 17.64
C GLU A 149 7.31 3.45 18.23
N ARG A 150 7.45 4.46 17.37
CA ARG A 150 7.54 5.88 17.76
C ARG A 150 6.17 6.50 18.03
N LEU A 151 5.08 5.84 17.67
CA LEU A 151 3.72 6.34 17.79
C LEU A 151 2.96 5.52 18.83
N ASP A 152 2.35 6.20 19.79
CA ASP A 152 1.35 5.57 20.66
C ASP A 152 0.06 5.27 19.87
N PRO A 153 -0.87 4.45 20.39
CA PRO A 153 -2.06 4.07 19.64
C PRO A 153 -2.92 5.25 19.13
N PRO A 154 -3.17 6.31 19.91
CA PRO A 154 -3.85 7.52 19.41
C PRO A 154 -3.09 8.22 18.27
N ALA A 155 -1.77 8.38 18.38
CA ALA A 155 -0.95 9.02 17.35
C ALA A 155 -0.83 8.18 16.08
N LEU A 156 -0.80 6.85 16.20
CA LEU A 156 -0.83 5.94 15.06
C LEU A 156 -2.16 6.07 14.30
N LEU A 157 -3.27 6.15 15.02
CA LEU A 157 -4.57 6.40 14.43
C LEU A 157 -4.60 7.75 13.70
N ASP A 158 -4.05 8.81 14.30
CA ASP A 158 -3.92 10.11 13.62
C ASP A 158 -3.11 10.01 12.33
N ALA A 159 -2.00 9.27 12.36
CA ALA A 159 -1.22 9.02 11.15
C ALA A 159 -2.04 8.26 10.09
N ILE A 160 -2.75 7.19 10.44
CA ILE A 160 -3.63 6.46 9.51
C ILE A 160 -4.64 7.40 8.85
N LEU A 161 -5.27 8.29 9.64
CA LEU A 161 -6.26 9.24 9.15
C LEU A 161 -5.67 10.26 8.18
N THR A 162 -4.45 10.73 8.41
CA THR A 162 -3.81 11.78 7.59
C THR A 162 -3.01 11.23 6.41
N GLU A 163 -2.77 9.92 6.36
CA GLU A 163 -2.05 9.25 5.27
C GLU A 163 -2.98 8.47 4.32
N ALA A 164 -4.16 8.05 4.75
CA ALA A 164 -5.10 7.31 3.92
C ALA A 164 -6.00 8.24 3.09
N ALA A 165 -5.60 8.56 1.85
CA ALA A 165 -6.43 9.33 0.91
C ALA A 165 -7.78 8.67 0.55
N ASP A 166 -7.88 7.35 0.73
CA ASP A 166 -9.07 6.56 0.46
C ASP A 166 -9.71 6.08 1.77
N HIS A 167 -10.58 6.92 2.33
CA HIS A 167 -11.15 6.71 3.66
C HIS A 167 -12.04 5.48 3.80
N SER A 168 -12.48 4.87 2.68
CA SER A 168 -13.19 3.58 2.69
C SER A 168 -12.32 2.41 3.16
N HIS A 169 -11.00 2.58 3.26
CA HIS A 169 -10.10 1.61 3.86
C HIS A 169 -9.97 1.77 5.38
N VAL A 170 -10.51 2.85 5.95
CA VAL A 170 -10.41 3.18 7.38
C VAL A 170 -11.79 3.11 8.06
N PHE A 171 -12.84 3.46 7.33
CA PHE A 171 -14.22 3.49 7.79
C PHE A 171 -15.14 2.71 6.86
N ASP A 172 -16.26 2.20 7.38
CA ASP A 172 -17.32 1.56 6.60
C ASP A 172 -18.10 2.60 5.81
N LEU A 173 -17.43 3.16 4.81
CA LEU A 173 -17.88 4.30 4.04
C LEU A 173 -17.80 3.97 2.55
N PRO A 174 -18.76 3.19 2.02
CA PRO A 174 -18.71 2.71 0.64
C PRO A 174 -18.87 3.87 -0.36
N ARG A 175 -18.06 3.86 -1.42
CA ARG A 175 -18.02 4.90 -2.46
C ARG A 175 -17.94 4.34 -3.88
N GLY A 176 -18.06 5.23 -4.87
CA GLY A 176 -17.86 4.88 -6.29
C GLY A 176 -18.73 3.71 -6.74
N ASN A 177 -18.09 2.69 -7.32
CA ASN A 177 -18.71 1.44 -7.80
C ASN A 177 -18.97 0.39 -6.70
N HIS A 178 -18.77 0.70 -5.42
CA HIS A 178 -19.07 -0.25 -4.34
C HIS A 178 -20.58 -0.59 -4.34
N PRO A 179 -21.00 -1.87 -4.21
CA PRO A 179 -22.40 -2.26 -4.33
C PRO A 179 -23.31 -1.65 -3.26
N LEU A 180 -22.75 -1.29 -2.11
CA LEU A 180 -23.44 -0.59 -1.02
C LEU A 180 -23.29 0.95 -1.07
N ALA A 181 -22.66 1.51 -2.10
CA ALA A 181 -22.49 2.95 -2.20
C ALA A 181 -23.82 3.64 -2.53
N THR A 182 -24.21 4.59 -1.69
CA THR A 182 -25.36 5.47 -1.87
C THR A 182 -24.88 6.90 -2.10
N ASP A 183 -25.78 7.80 -2.50
CA ASP A 183 -25.41 9.21 -2.65
C ASP A 183 -25.01 9.83 -1.30
N ALA A 184 -25.64 9.40 -0.21
CA ALA A 184 -25.28 9.80 1.14
C ALA A 184 -23.86 9.36 1.51
N THR A 185 -23.49 8.10 1.24
CA THR A 185 -22.13 7.61 1.57
C THR A 185 -21.07 8.23 0.64
N ARG A 186 -21.41 8.52 -0.62
CA ARG A 186 -20.53 9.27 -1.54
C ARG A 186 -20.30 10.70 -1.06
N ALA A 187 -21.35 11.40 -0.62
CA ALA A 187 -21.24 12.76 -0.09
C ALA A 187 -20.42 12.80 1.20
N ALA A 188 -20.67 11.87 2.13
CA ALA A 188 -19.88 11.74 3.35
C ALA A 188 -18.40 11.40 3.07
N TRP A 189 -18.13 10.53 2.09
CA TRP A 189 -16.76 10.27 1.65
C TRP A 189 -16.09 11.52 1.05
N ALA A 190 -16.82 12.26 0.20
CA ALA A 190 -16.32 13.50 -0.40
C ALA A 190 -15.95 14.53 0.67
N GLN A 191 -16.80 14.71 1.69
CA GLN A 191 -16.51 15.61 2.81
C GLN A 191 -15.22 15.26 3.56
N LEU A 192 -14.94 13.97 3.79
CA LEU A 192 -13.67 13.55 4.40
C LEU A 192 -12.49 13.81 3.46
N HIS A 193 -12.66 13.52 2.17
CA HIS A 193 -11.60 13.71 1.18
C HIS A 193 -11.29 15.21 0.93
N ASP A 194 -12.29 16.08 0.98
CA ASP A 194 -12.12 17.53 0.93
C ASP A 194 -11.32 18.04 2.14
N ALA A 195 -11.61 17.53 3.35
CA ALA A 195 -10.84 17.85 4.54
C ALA A 195 -9.38 17.35 4.43
N PHE A 196 -9.18 16.14 3.89
CA PHE A 196 -7.86 15.56 3.65
C PHE A 196 -7.05 16.39 2.66
N THR A 197 -7.62 16.74 1.51
CA THR A 197 -6.95 17.50 0.44
C THR A 197 -6.65 18.93 0.86
N ALA A 198 -7.58 19.60 1.56
CA ALA A 198 -7.36 20.93 2.13
C ALA A 198 -6.21 20.96 3.16
N ASN A 199 -5.86 19.81 3.72
CA ASN A 199 -4.80 19.64 4.70
C ASN A 199 -3.66 18.76 4.18
N LEU A 200 -3.45 18.67 2.86
CA LEU A 200 -2.42 17.78 2.28
C LEU A 200 -0.99 18.12 2.74
N TYR A 201 -0.71 19.40 2.98
CA TYR A 201 0.63 19.90 3.31
C TYR A 201 0.79 20.40 4.75
N THR A 202 -0.26 20.37 5.56
CA THR A 202 -0.21 20.82 6.96
C THR A 202 0.51 19.82 7.86
N ASP A 203 0.90 20.27 9.05
CA ASP A 203 1.49 19.37 10.06
C ASP A 203 0.47 18.35 10.57
N ARG A 204 0.96 17.24 11.15
CA ARG A 204 0.11 16.13 11.60
C ARG A 204 -0.98 16.57 12.60
N PRO A 205 -0.70 17.37 13.65
CA PRO A 205 -1.74 17.81 14.58
C PRO A 205 -2.89 18.57 13.90
N GLN A 206 -2.58 19.49 12.98
CA GLN A 206 -3.61 20.24 12.26
C GLN A 206 -4.41 19.35 11.32
N ALA A 207 -3.74 18.51 10.52
CA ALA A 207 -4.40 17.59 9.61
C ALA A 207 -5.30 16.60 10.36
N ALA A 208 -4.83 16.02 11.47
CA ALA A 208 -5.60 15.09 12.28
C ALA A 208 -6.82 15.77 12.92
N ALA A 209 -6.66 17.00 13.44
CA ALA A 209 -7.77 17.77 13.99
C ALA A 209 -8.85 18.06 12.94
N ALA A 210 -8.44 18.46 11.72
CA ALA A 210 -9.36 18.69 10.61
C ALA A 210 -10.11 17.42 10.19
N MET A 211 -9.40 16.29 10.07
CA MET A 211 -10.01 15.00 9.75
C MET A 211 -11.00 14.53 10.83
N ARG A 212 -10.65 14.69 12.11
CA ARG A 212 -11.53 14.35 13.23
C ARG A 212 -12.77 15.23 13.27
N ALA A 213 -12.63 16.54 13.01
CA ALA A 213 -13.75 17.46 12.93
C ALA A 213 -14.68 17.10 11.75
N ALA A 214 -14.12 16.79 10.58
CA ALA A 214 -14.89 16.35 9.42
C ALA A 214 -15.67 15.05 9.72
N LEU A 215 -15.03 14.07 10.36
CA LEU A 215 -15.65 12.82 10.79
C LEU A 215 -16.77 13.03 11.80
N ALA A 216 -16.55 13.89 12.81
CA ALA A 216 -17.55 14.21 13.83
C ALA A 216 -18.75 14.98 13.27
N GLY A 217 -18.58 15.65 12.13
CA GLY A 217 -19.65 16.31 11.39
C GLY A 217 -20.53 15.39 10.55
N LEU A 218 -20.19 14.10 10.44
CA LEU A 218 -21.00 13.11 9.72
C LEU A 218 -22.06 12.50 10.64
N ASP A 219 -23.32 12.44 10.17
CA ASP A 219 -24.45 11.83 10.86
C ASP A 219 -25.14 10.77 9.98
N PRO A 220 -25.10 9.47 10.35
CA PRO A 220 -24.33 8.92 11.47
C PRO A 220 -22.83 8.96 11.20
N THR A 221 -22.03 9.04 12.27
CA THR A 221 -20.57 8.88 12.16
C THR A 221 -20.26 7.46 11.67
N PRO A 222 -19.50 7.29 10.56
CA PRO A 222 -19.24 5.98 10.01
C PRO A 222 -18.37 5.14 10.96
N PRO A 223 -18.70 3.86 11.18
CA PRO A 223 -17.88 3.00 12.02
C PRO A 223 -16.54 2.69 11.36
N ARG A 224 -15.59 2.21 12.15
CA ARG A 224 -14.27 1.78 11.68
C ARG A 224 -14.38 0.50 10.86
N CYS A 225 -13.70 0.46 9.72
CA CYS A 225 -13.75 -0.68 8.82
C CYS A 225 -12.92 -1.84 9.35
N ALA A 226 -13.58 -2.96 9.67
CA ALA A 226 -12.92 -4.22 10.03
C ALA A 226 -13.03 -5.29 8.92
N ASP A 227 -13.83 -5.04 7.90
CA ASP A 227 -14.18 -6.02 6.86
C ASP A 227 -13.43 -5.79 5.54
N TYR A 228 -12.44 -4.89 5.51
CA TYR A 228 -11.60 -4.72 4.33
C TYR A 228 -10.41 -5.67 4.38
N LEU A 229 -10.13 -6.38 3.28
CA LEU A 229 -8.86 -7.12 3.15
C LEU A 229 -7.71 -6.12 2.95
N HIS A 230 -6.73 -6.14 3.84
CA HIS A 230 -5.53 -5.30 3.79
C HIS A 230 -4.31 -6.12 3.40
N ALA A 231 -3.37 -5.51 2.67
CA ALA A 231 -2.02 -6.02 2.48
C ALA A 231 -1.05 -5.12 3.25
N VAL A 232 -0.54 -5.65 4.35
CA VAL A 232 0.45 -4.99 5.19
C VAL A 232 1.81 -5.62 4.95
N LEU A 233 2.80 -4.76 4.68
CA LEU A 233 4.20 -5.14 4.66
C LEU A 233 4.87 -4.54 5.89
N GLY A 234 5.68 -5.35 6.57
CA GLY A 234 6.51 -4.97 7.70
C GLY A 234 7.97 -5.34 7.45
N VAL A 235 8.88 -4.64 8.12
CA VAL A 235 10.31 -4.95 8.09
C VAL A 235 10.81 -5.18 9.52
N GLY A 236 11.51 -6.30 9.72
CA GLY A 236 12.17 -6.63 10.98
C GLY A 236 13.54 -5.96 11.12
N ALA A 237 14.13 -6.07 12.31
CA ALA A 237 15.41 -5.43 12.66
C ALA A 237 16.58 -5.82 11.74
N ALA A 238 16.57 -7.04 11.18
CA ALA A 238 17.62 -7.54 10.29
C ALA A 238 17.28 -7.32 8.80
N GLY A 239 16.20 -6.60 8.51
CA GLY A 239 15.70 -6.37 7.15
C GLY A 239 14.81 -7.50 6.63
N GLU A 240 14.34 -8.42 7.48
CA GLU A 240 13.40 -9.47 7.06
C GLU A 240 12.06 -8.86 6.64
N LEU A 241 11.46 -9.37 5.58
CA LEU A 241 10.13 -8.95 5.15
C LEU A 241 9.07 -9.76 5.90
N VAL A 242 8.13 -9.06 6.51
CA VAL A 242 6.90 -9.62 7.08
C VAL A 242 5.73 -9.19 6.21
N CYS A 243 4.91 -10.12 5.76
CA CYS A 243 3.68 -9.81 5.03
C CYS A 243 2.47 -10.33 5.78
N VAL A 244 1.46 -9.48 5.96
CA VAL A 244 0.16 -9.87 6.52
C VAL A 244 -0.93 -9.44 5.55
N PHE A 245 -1.64 -10.42 5.01
CA PHE A 245 -2.82 -10.21 4.19
C PHE A 245 -4.04 -10.66 4.99
N ALA A 246 -4.82 -9.73 5.53
CA ALA A 246 -5.91 -10.08 6.45
C ALA A 246 -7.00 -9.02 6.47
N HIS A 247 -8.19 -9.44 6.88
CA HIS A 247 -9.27 -8.54 7.27
C HIS A 247 -9.05 -8.06 8.71
N GLY A 248 -9.52 -6.86 9.02
CA GLY A 248 -9.50 -6.29 10.36
C GLY A 248 -9.21 -4.80 10.33
N LEU A 249 -9.27 -4.17 11.50
CA LEU A 249 -8.80 -2.79 11.65
C LEU A 249 -7.32 -2.71 11.25
N LEU A 250 -6.93 -1.67 10.50
CA LEU A 250 -5.54 -1.45 10.08
C LEU A 250 -4.53 -1.58 11.24
N GLU A 251 -4.82 -1.00 12.40
CA GLU A 251 -3.97 -1.09 13.60
C GLU A 251 -3.86 -2.52 14.13
N ALA A 252 -4.92 -3.32 14.00
CA ALA A 252 -4.91 -4.72 14.43
C ALA A 252 -4.07 -5.59 13.48
N VAL A 253 -4.18 -5.36 12.17
CA VAL A 253 -3.34 -6.03 11.16
C VAL A 253 -1.87 -5.62 11.33
N GLY A 254 -1.60 -4.34 11.62
CA GLY A 254 -0.27 -3.84 11.93
C GLY A 254 0.32 -4.46 13.21
N ARG A 255 -0.44 -4.55 14.30
CA ARG A 255 -0.01 -5.28 15.51
C ARG A 255 0.33 -6.74 15.19
N ARG A 256 -0.44 -7.40 14.34
CA ARG A 256 -0.13 -8.77 13.92
C ARG A 256 1.19 -8.87 13.16
N ALA A 257 1.54 -7.88 12.33
CA ALA A 257 2.87 -7.82 11.73
C ALA A 257 3.97 -7.68 12.80
N GLY A 258 3.71 -6.91 13.85
CA GLY A 258 4.59 -6.81 15.02
C GLY A 258 4.79 -8.14 15.76
N ASP A 259 3.70 -8.90 15.98
CA ASP A 259 3.78 -10.25 16.58
C ASP A 259 4.63 -11.23 15.75
N LEU A 260 4.76 -10.97 14.44
CA LEU A 260 5.58 -11.76 13.51
C LEU A 260 7.03 -11.24 13.40
N GLY A 261 7.38 -10.19 14.12
CA GLY A 261 8.74 -9.64 14.21
C GLY A 261 9.00 -8.38 13.39
N ALA A 262 7.98 -7.75 12.80
CA ALA A 262 8.15 -6.43 12.20
C ALA A 262 8.35 -5.36 13.27
N GLU A 263 9.30 -4.44 13.09
CA GLU A 263 9.42 -3.25 13.94
C GLU A 263 8.47 -2.15 13.46
N ARG A 264 8.35 -2.01 12.14
CA ARG A 264 7.47 -1.07 11.46
C ARG A 264 6.69 -1.78 10.37
N ALA A 265 5.51 -1.27 10.05
CA ALA A 265 4.69 -1.79 8.97
C ALA A 265 3.80 -0.72 8.33
N VAL A 266 3.56 -0.89 7.03
CA VAL A 266 2.69 -0.05 6.21
C VAL A 266 1.67 -0.88 5.44
N CYS A 267 0.47 -0.34 5.25
CA CYS A 267 -0.57 -0.90 4.39
C CYS A 267 -0.40 -0.39 2.95
N VAL A 268 -0.08 -1.29 2.03
CA VAL A 268 0.32 -0.96 0.65
C VAL A 268 -0.78 -1.18 -0.38
N GLU A 269 -1.71 -2.10 -0.10
CA GLU A 269 -2.83 -2.45 -0.99
C GLU A 269 -4.04 -2.89 -0.19
N ASN A 270 -5.21 -2.82 -0.84
CA ASN A 270 -6.48 -3.22 -0.24
C ASN A 270 -7.35 -4.00 -1.26
N SER A 271 -8.04 -5.04 -0.78
CA SER A 271 -9.03 -5.86 -1.51
C SER A 271 -8.58 -6.23 -2.93
N GLY A 272 -9.33 -5.84 -3.97
CA GLY A 272 -9.07 -6.19 -5.37
C GLY A 272 -7.76 -5.67 -5.94
N SER A 273 -6.95 -4.96 -5.16
CA SER A 273 -5.57 -4.63 -5.52
C SER A 273 -4.56 -5.71 -5.14
N ILE A 274 -4.84 -6.51 -4.11
CA ILE A 274 -3.88 -7.40 -3.45
C ILE A 274 -3.38 -8.49 -4.39
N MET A 275 -2.06 -8.49 -4.63
CA MET A 275 -1.43 -9.36 -5.62
C MET A 275 -0.13 -10.08 -5.16
N PRO A 276 -0.07 -10.74 -3.99
CA PRO A 276 1.09 -11.55 -3.63
C PRO A 276 1.21 -12.76 -4.55
N THR A 277 2.34 -12.93 -5.22
CA THR A 277 2.57 -14.00 -6.19
C THR A 277 3.94 -14.60 -5.98
N PHE A 278 4.00 -15.92 -5.88
CA PHE A 278 5.25 -16.67 -5.82
C PHE A 278 5.59 -17.25 -7.18
N LEU A 279 6.84 -17.09 -7.59
CA LEU A 279 7.40 -17.61 -8.83
C LEU A 279 8.61 -18.49 -8.47
N PRO A 280 8.42 -19.78 -8.14
CA PRO A 280 9.48 -20.64 -7.62
C PRO A 280 10.65 -20.85 -8.59
N GLU A 281 10.37 -20.83 -9.89
CA GLU A 281 11.34 -21.07 -10.97
C GLU A 281 11.64 -19.77 -11.76
N GLY A 282 11.16 -18.63 -11.25
CA GLY A 282 11.28 -17.32 -11.90
C GLY A 282 10.21 -17.02 -12.95
N VAL A 283 10.52 -16.05 -13.81
CA VAL A 283 9.57 -15.42 -14.76
C VAL A 283 9.04 -16.42 -15.79
N ASP A 284 9.86 -17.37 -16.22
CA ASP A 284 9.49 -18.35 -17.26
C ASP A 284 8.74 -19.57 -16.69
N GLY A 285 8.69 -19.72 -15.37
CA GLY A 285 8.08 -20.87 -14.69
C GLY A 285 6.63 -20.64 -14.22
N GLU A 286 6.21 -21.50 -13.28
CA GLU A 286 4.89 -21.42 -12.66
C GLU A 286 4.71 -20.10 -11.87
N ARG A 287 3.48 -19.56 -11.90
CA ARG A 287 3.06 -18.42 -11.10
C ARG A 287 1.99 -18.88 -10.12
N ILE A 288 2.26 -18.75 -8.83
CA ILE A 288 1.38 -19.20 -7.76
C ILE A 288 0.82 -17.97 -7.03
N PRO A 289 -0.44 -17.57 -7.29
CA PRO A 289 -1.11 -16.53 -6.50
C PRO A 289 -1.26 -17.01 -5.06
N LEU A 290 -0.67 -16.29 -4.11
CA LEU A 290 -0.78 -16.64 -2.69
C LEU A 290 -2.12 -16.20 -2.09
N LEU A 291 -2.68 -15.10 -2.61
CA LEU A 291 -4.00 -14.60 -2.24
C LEU A 291 -4.57 -13.70 -3.32
N ARG A 292 -5.87 -13.82 -3.62
CA ARG A 292 -6.63 -12.90 -4.48
C ARG A 292 -8.02 -12.68 -3.90
N ALA A 293 -8.47 -11.43 -3.86
CA ALA A 293 -9.85 -11.12 -3.54
C ALA A 293 -10.77 -11.45 -4.73
N PRO A 294 -12.08 -11.74 -4.51
CA PRO A 294 -13.04 -12.01 -5.58
C PRO A 294 -13.13 -10.90 -6.63
N ASN A 295 -12.89 -9.65 -6.23
CA ASN A 295 -12.88 -8.46 -7.08
C ASN A 295 -11.46 -8.09 -7.60
N PHE A 296 -10.55 -9.07 -7.70
CA PHE A 296 -9.17 -8.85 -8.13
C PHE A 296 -9.09 -8.15 -9.49
N ARG A 297 -8.26 -7.11 -9.52
CA ARG A 297 -7.86 -6.39 -10.73
C ARG A 297 -6.43 -6.83 -11.06
N PRO A 298 -6.04 -7.09 -12.31
CA PRO A 298 -4.70 -7.62 -12.60
C PRO A 298 -3.62 -6.54 -12.80
N LYS A 299 -3.99 -5.26 -12.97
CA LYS A 299 -3.05 -4.19 -13.34
C LYS A 299 -2.80 -3.17 -12.23
N GLY A 300 -1.54 -2.71 -12.12
CA GLY A 300 -1.06 -1.72 -11.14
C GLY A 300 0.09 -0.87 -11.68
N ARG A 301 0.36 0.29 -11.06
CA ARG A 301 1.45 1.18 -11.47
C ARG A 301 2.83 0.74 -10.95
N ALA A 302 2.86 0.18 -9.75
CA ALA A 302 4.09 -0.24 -9.09
C ALA A 302 4.02 -1.70 -8.61
N LEU A 303 5.17 -2.37 -8.65
CA LEU A 303 5.37 -3.75 -8.19
C LEU A 303 6.65 -3.82 -7.35
N LEU A 304 6.56 -4.35 -6.14
CA LEU A 304 7.71 -4.73 -5.33
C LEU A 304 8.07 -6.18 -5.65
N VAL A 305 9.32 -6.42 -6.03
CA VAL A 305 9.85 -7.75 -6.35
C VAL A 305 10.96 -8.09 -5.36
N ILE A 306 10.83 -9.22 -4.70
CA ILE A 306 11.82 -9.79 -3.80
C ILE A 306 12.45 -10.98 -4.51
N GLU A 307 13.73 -10.85 -4.83
CA GLU A 307 14.50 -11.93 -5.43
C GLU A 307 15.04 -12.82 -4.32
N LEU A 308 14.58 -14.08 -4.27
CA LEU A 308 14.93 -14.99 -3.19
C LEU A 308 16.30 -15.63 -3.41
N THR A 309 16.97 -16.01 -2.31
CA THR A 309 18.22 -16.80 -2.38
C THR A 309 17.95 -18.26 -2.73
N THR A 310 16.79 -18.78 -2.32
CA THR A 310 16.31 -20.14 -2.59
C THR A 310 14.81 -20.09 -2.88
N SER A 311 14.22 -21.18 -3.37
CA SER A 311 12.76 -21.26 -3.57
C SER A 311 11.97 -21.46 -2.25
N GLY A 312 12.62 -21.41 -1.08
CA GLY A 312 11.97 -21.56 0.23
C GLY A 312 11.75 -20.23 0.96
N PHE A 313 10.64 -20.14 1.70
CA PHE A 313 10.37 -19.09 2.70
C PHE A 313 9.41 -19.63 3.77
N ASP A 314 9.40 -19.01 4.95
CA ASP A 314 8.49 -19.41 6.03
C ASP A 314 7.08 -18.86 5.74
N SER A 315 6.11 -19.76 5.61
CA SER A 315 4.70 -19.40 5.45
C SER A 315 3.88 -19.92 6.62
N LEU A 316 3.09 -19.04 7.24
CA LEU A 316 2.03 -19.39 8.17
C LEU A 316 0.70 -19.08 7.45
N ALA A 317 0.35 -19.92 6.48
CA ALA A 317 -0.93 -19.78 5.79
C ALA A 317 -2.02 -20.49 6.60
N SER A 318 -3.07 -19.76 6.98
CA SER A 318 -4.31 -20.32 7.51
C SER A 318 -5.48 -19.81 6.69
N ILE A 319 -6.08 -20.67 5.88
CA ILE A 319 -7.40 -20.39 5.28
C ILE A 319 -8.43 -20.66 6.37
N VAL A 320 -9.13 -19.63 6.84
CA VAL A 320 -10.20 -19.74 7.84
C VAL A 320 -11.54 -19.54 7.16
#